data_AF-A0A368FXW9-F1
#
_entry.id   AF-A0A368FXW9-F1
#
_cell.length_a   1.000
_cell.length_b   1.000
_cell.length_c   1.000
_cell.angle_alpha   90.00
_cell.angle_beta   90.00
_cell.angle_gamma   90.00
#
_symmetry.space_group_name_H-M   'P 1'
#
loop_
_entity.id
_entity.type
_entity.pdbx_description
1 polymer ?
#
loop_
_entity_poly.entity_id
_entity_poly.type
_entity_poly.pdbx_seq_one_letter_code
_entity_poly.pdbx_strand_id
1 'polypeptide(L)'
;MIRNPVLQIVRLPAAKTSMREVHSRLPAKGADVTILGQELTFRNGRTAQNRFLKAALTERISSWDPKDPTKRGIPSQRIINLYDKWGHGKFGMILTGNICVDPVSLL
;
A
#
# COMPACT_ATOMS: atom_id res chain seq x y z
N MET A 1 66.04 -18.93 10.02
CA MET A 1 66.43 -17.65 10.67
C MET A 1 65.63 -16.58 9.93
N ILE A 2 64.69 -15.81 10.49
CA ILE A 2 64.50 -15.27 11.84
C ILE A 2 62.98 -15.15 12.06
N ARG A 3 62.51 -15.55 13.25
CA ARG A 3 61.19 -15.22 13.80
C ARG A 3 61.32 -13.89 14.55
N ASN A 4 60.43 -12.92 14.36
CA ASN A 4 59.76 -12.17 15.45
C ASN A 4 58.76 -11.11 14.93
N PRO A 5 57.84 -10.60 15.77
CA PRO A 5 56.40 -10.67 15.51
C PRO A 5 55.72 -9.29 15.77
N VAL A 6 54.42 -9.32 16.07
CA VAL A 6 53.60 -8.23 16.64
C VAL A 6 52.93 -7.31 15.61
N LEU A 7 51.72 -7.71 15.23
CA LEU A 7 50.51 -6.87 15.35
C LEU A 7 49.31 -7.81 15.36
N GLN A 8 48.94 -8.23 16.57
CA GLN A 8 47.79 -9.07 16.83
C GLN A 8 46.54 -8.18 16.71
N ILE A 9 46.02 -8.03 15.49
CA ILE A 9 44.71 -7.41 15.28
C ILE A 9 43.67 -8.44 15.70
N VAL A 10 43.15 -8.27 16.91
CA VAL A 10 41.97 -8.97 17.42
C VAL A 10 40.84 -8.76 16.42
N ARG A 11 40.54 -9.77 15.59
CA ARG A 11 39.30 -9.82 14.82
C ARG A 11 38.17 -10.04 15.82
N LEU A 12 37.54 -8.96 16.25
CA LEU A 12 36.22 -9.03 16.88
C LEU A 12 35.27 -9.72 15.88
N PRO A 13 34.50 -10.74 16.29
CA PRO A 13 33.51 -11.33 15.40
C PRO A 13 32.52 -10.22 15.01
N ALA A 14 32.35 -10.03 13.70
CA ALA A 14 31.30 -9.18 13.19
C ALA A 14 29.99 -9.62 13.85
N ALA A 15 29.34 -8.71 14.58
CA ALA A 15 28.03 -8.96 15.14
C ALA A 15 27.14 -9.45 14.00
N LYS A 16 26.63 -10.69 14.12
CA LYS A 16 25.63 -11.22 13.20
C LYS A 16 24.38 -10.37 13.41
N THR A 17 24.26 -9.30 12.62
CA THR A 17 23.00 -8.58 12.47
C THR A 17 21.96 -9.62 12.11
N SER A 18 21.02 -9.91 13.01
CA SER A 18 19.97 -10.89 12.75
C SER A 18 19.21 -10.37 11.54
N MET A 19 19.39 -11.03 10.39
CA MET A 19 18.56 -10.76 9.23
C MET A 19 17.12 -10.97 9.70
N ARG A 20 16.33 -9.88 9.69
CA ARG A 20 14.91 -9.95 9.99
C ARG A 20 14.34 -11.09 9.15
N GLU A 21 13.71 -12.07 9.78
CA GLU A 21 13.13 -13.22 9.08
C GLU A 21 12.34 -12.72 7.89
N VAL A 22 12.80 -13.11 6.69
CA VAL A 22 11.98 -12.99 5.48
C VAL A 22 10.77 -13.84 5.75
N HIS A 23 9.61 -13.21 5.97
CA HIS A 23 8.39 -13.94 6.28
C HIS A 23 8.12 -14.89 5.11
N SER A 24 8.18 -16.20 5.38
CA SER A 24 7.95 -17.21 4.35
C SER A 24 6.52 -17.07 3.82
N ARG A 25 6.34 -17.22 2.50
CA ARG A 25 4.99 -17.29 1.92
C ARG A 25 4.22 -18.42 2.61
N LEU A 26 2.98 -18.14 3.01
CA LEU A 26 2.10 -19.18 3.52
C LEU A 26 1.82 -20.19 2.38
N PRO A 27 1.95 -21.51 2.62
CA PRO A 27 1.65 -22.50 1.61
C PRO A 27 0.16 -22.42 1.25
N ALA A 28 -0.14 -22.38 -0.05
CA ALA A 28 -1.49 -22.35 -0.58
C ALA A 28 -1.61 -23.29 -1.77
N LYS A 29 -2.78 -23.91 -1.95
CA LYS A 29 -3.09 -24.71 -3.14
C LYS A 29 -3.12 -23.78 -4.37
N GLY A 30 -2.59 -24.25 -5.49
CA GLY A 30 -2.73 -23.55 -6.76
C GLY A 30 -4.20 -23.33 -7.12
N ALA A 31 -4.51 -22.17 -7.68
CA ALA A 31 -5.83 -21.82 -8.19
C ALA A 31 -5.69 -21.29 -9.62
N ASP A 32 -6.71 -21.52 -10.44
CA ASP A 32 -6.81 -20.86 -11.75
C ASP A 32 -7.11 -19.37 -11.54
N VAL A 33 -6.22 -18.52 -12.05
CA VAL A 33 -6.29 -17.05 -11.91
C VAL A 33 -6.72 -16.35 -13.20
N THR A 34 -6.98 -17.10 -14.28
CA THR A 34 -7.33 -16.54 -15.58
C THR A 34 -8.55 -15.63 -15.50
N ILE A 35 -9.53 -16.00 -14.67
CA ILE A 35 -10.75 -15.20 -14.44
C ILE A 35 -10.46 -13.79 -13.93
N LEU A 36 -9.35 -13.59 -13.19
CA LEU A 36 -8.99 -12.27 -12.65
C LEU A 36 -8.66 -11.27 -13.76
N GLY A 37 -8.14 -11.73 -14.89
CA GLY A 37 -7.80 -10.90 -16.05
C GLY A 37 -8.95 -10.61 -17.00
N GLN A 38 -10.11 -11.25 -16.81
CA GLN A 38 -11.26 -11.08 -17.70
C GLN A 38 -12.05 -9.80 -17.40
N GLU A 39 -12.63 -9.21 -18.43
CA GLU A 39 -13.53 -8.08 -18.28
C GLU A 39 -14.76 -8.40 -17.42
N LEU A 40 -15.33 -7.36 -16.81
CA LEU A 40 -16.56 -7.43 -16.03
C LEU A 40 -17.50 -6.29 -16.43
N THR A 41 -18.59 -6.63 -17.11
CA THR A 41 -19.66 -5.69 -17.45
C THR A 41 -20.67 -5.59 -16.30
N PHE A 42 -20.91 -4.38 -15.81
CA PHE A 42 -21.88 -4.11 -14.75
C PHE A 42 -23.30 -3.92 -15.32
N ARG A 43 -24.30 -4.03 -14.45
CA ARG A 43 -25.72 -3.81 -14.81
C ARG A 43 -26.00 -2.39 -15.33
N ASN A 44 -25.12 -1.43 -15.05
CA ASN A 44 -25.21 -0.06 -15.56
C ASN A 44 -24.54 0.13 -16.94
N GLY A 45 -24.12 -0.95 -17.60
CA GLY A 45 -23.51 -0.93 -18.93
C GLY A 45 -22.02 -0.56 -18.97
N ARG A 46 -21.39 -0.20 -17.84
CA ARG A 46 -19.94 0.06 -17.78
C ARG A 46 -19.18 -1.26 -17.73
N THR A 47 -17.95 -1.27 -18.25
CA THR A 47 -17.07 -2.44 -18.26
C THR A 47 -15.77 -2.14 -17.54
N ALA A 48 -15.39 -3.01 -16.60
CA ALA A 48 -14.05 -3.03 -16.00
C ALA A 48 -13.12 -3.90 -16.84
N GLN A 49 -11.89 -3.43 -17.05
CA GLN A 49 -10.86 -4.13 -17.85
C GLN A 49 -10.35 -5.45 -17.24
N ASN A 50 -10.61 -5.69 -15.95
CA ASN A 50 -10.28 -6.92 -15.23
C ASN A 50 -11.06 -6.99 -13.91
N ARG A 51 -10.87 -8.06 -13.14
CA ARG A 51 -11.57 -8.28 -11.85
C ARG A 51 -10.73 -7.88 -10.64
N PHE A 52 -9.67 -7.08 -10.82
CA PHE A 52 -8.94 -6.49 -9.70
C PHE A 52 -9.66 -5.25 -9.18
N LEU A 53 -9.83 -5.24 -7.86
CA LEU A 53 -10.46 -4.17 -7.12
C LEU A 53 -9.45 -3.57 -6.14
N LYS A 54 -9.13 -2.29 -6.27
CA LYS A 54 -8.58 -1.54 -5.14
C LYS A 54 -9.73 -1.26 -4.17
N ALA A 55 -9.66 -1.86 -2.98
CA ALA A 55 -10.70 -1.74 -1.95
C ALA A 55 -10.74 -0.33 -1.32
N ALA A 56 -11.85 0.00 -0.66
CA ALA A 56 -11.94 1.25 0.11
C ALA A 56 -10.94 1.24 1.27
N LEU A 57 -10.23 2.36 1.46
CA LEU A 57 -9.23 2.53 2.51
C LEU A 57 -9.44 3.88 3.19
N THR A 58 -9.09 3.99 4.46
CA THR A 58 -9.01 5.29 5.15
C THR A 58 -7.57 5.79 5.10
N GLU A 59 -7.28 6.70 4.18
CA GLU A 59 -5.90 7.13 3.92
C GLU A 59 -5.39 8.20 4.89
N ARG A 60 -6.27 8.80 5.72
CA ARG A 60 -5.94 9.83 6.75
C ARG A 60 -5.10 11.02 6.23
N ILE A 61 -5.35 11.46 4.99
CA ILE A 61 -4.59 12.54 4.33
C ILE A 61 -5.46 13.69 3.79
N SER A 62 -6.75 13.71 4.12
CA SER A 62 -7.64 14.84 3.87
C SER A 62 -7.44 15.93 4.93
N SER A 63 -7.84 17.17 4.63
CA SER A 63 -7.77 18.27 5.59
C SER A 63 -8.65 18.00 6.82
N TRP A 64 -8.25 18.57 7.96
CA TRP A 64 -9.03 18.51 9.19
C TRP A 64 -8.73 19.73 10.06
N ASP A 65 -9.77 20.28 10.69
CA ASP A 65 -9.67 21.37 11.65
C ASP A 65 -10.62 21.12 12.84
N PRO A 66 -10.16 21.26 14.09
CA PRO A 66 -10.98 21.00 15.27
C PRO A 66 -12.14 21.98 15.45
N LYS A 67 -12.02 23.21 14.97
CA LYS A 67 -12.96 24.32 15.24
C LYS A 67 -13.74 24.77 14.01
N ASP A 68 -13.15 24.65 12.83
CA ASP A 68 -13.71 25.13 11.57
C ASP A 68 -14.18 23.97 10.69
N PRO A 69 -15.48 23.63 10.67
CA PRO A 69 -16.00 22.53 9.85
C PRO A 69 -15.76 22.73 8.35
N THR A 70 -15.63 23.98 7.88
CA THR A 70 -15.41 24.29 6.47
C THR A 70 -14.04 23.83 5.96
N LYS A 71 -13.10 23.55 6.87
CA LYS A 71 -11.75 23.07 6.58
C LYS A 71 -11.59 21.56 6.68
N ARG A 72 -12.67 20.80 6.82
CA ARG A 72 -12.62 19.33 6.98
C ARG A 72 -12.89 18.62 5.65
N GLY A 73 -12.22 17.49 5.43
CA GLY A 73 -12.52 16.59 4.31
C GLY A 73 -12.04 17.08 2.94
N ILE A 74 -11.32 18.20 2.86
CA ILE A 74 -10.83 18.75 1.60
C ILE A 74 -9.71 17.82 1.07
N PRO A 75 -9.83 17.32 -0.19
CA PRO A 75 -8.79 16.52 -0.81
C PRO A 75 -7.48 17.30 -0.93
N SER A 76 -6.39 16.77 -0.35
CA SER A 76 -5.05 17.34 -0.50
C SER A 76 -4.38 16.87 -1.80
N GLN A 77 -3.34 17.55 -2.26
CA GLN A 77 -2.57 17.07 -3.43
C GLN A 77 -2.03 15.64 -3.23
N ARG A 78 -1.78 15.23 -1.98
CA ARG A 78 -1.33 13.87 -1.65
C ARG A 78 -2.38 12.82 -1.98
N ILE A 79 -3.67 13.08 -1.70
CA ILE A 79 -4.74 12.13 -2.04
C ILE A 79 -4.93 12.07 -3.55
N ILE A 80 -4.85 13.21 -4.24
CA ILE A 80 -4.94 13.28 -5.71
C ILE A 80 -3.84 12.41 -6.34
N ASN A 81 -2.58 12.61 -5.93
CA ASN A 81 -1.45 11.83 -6.44
C ASN A 81 -1.58 10.33 -6.14
N LEU A 82 -2.15 9.96 -5.00
CA LEU A 82 -2.37 8.56 -4.64
C LEU A 82 -3.37 7.89 -5.57
N TYR A 83 -4.51 8.53 -5.82
CA TYR A 83 -5.54 8.01 -6.73
C TYR A 83 -5.07 8.03 -8.19
N ASP A 84 -4.22 8.99 -8.59
CA ASP A 84 -3.52 8.99 -9.87
C ASP A 84 -2.66 7.72 -10.05
N LYS A 85 -1.81 7.40 -9.06
CA LYS A 85 -0.98 6.18 -9.10
C LYS A 85 -1.80 4.90 -9.12
N TRP A 86 -2.90 4.83 -8.36
CA TRP A 86 -3.81 3.68 -8.44
C TRP A 86 -4.51 3.59 -9.80
N GLY A 87 -4.91 4.72 -10.40
CA GLY A 87 -5.49 4.78 -11.74
C GLY A 87 -4.54 4.23 -12.81
N HIS A 88 -3.26 4.55 -12.70
CA HIS A 88 -2.21 4.01 -13.57
C HIS A 88 -1.88 2.53 -13.29
N GLY A 89 -2.29 1.99 -12.13
CA GLY A 89 -2.05 0.60 -11.71
C GLY A 89 -2.91 -0.46 -12.41
N LYS A 90 -3.73 -0.08 -13.40
CA LYS A 90 -4.56 -0.99 -14.21
C LYS A 90 -5.54 -1.86 -13.40
N PHE A 91 -6.04 -1.36 -12.28
CA PHE A 91 -7.18 -1.99 -11.60
C PHE A 91 -8.43 -1.88 -12.48
N GLY A 92 -9.27 -2.91 -12.48
CA GLY A 92 -10.59 -2.87 -13.12
C GLY A 92 -11.54 -1.93 -12.39
N MET A 93 -11.37 -1.83 -11.07
CA MET A 93 -12.16 -0.97 -10.20
C MET A 93 -11.31 -0.35 -9.11
N ILE A 94 -11.61 0.89 -8.75
CA ILE A 94 -10.98 1.60 -7.64
C ILE A 94 -12.10 2.19 -6.78
N LEU A 95 -12.20 1.73 -5.54
CA LEU A 95 -13.10 2.32 -4.56
C LEU A 95 -12.39 3.44 -3.81
N THR A 96 -13.07 4.57 -3.68
CA THR A 96 -12.64 5.64 -2.79
C THR A 96 -12.71 5.16 -1.34
N GLY A 97 -11.97 5.81 -0.45
CA GLY A 97 -12.28 5.76 0.98
C GLY A 97 -13.68 6.28 1.26
N ASN A 98 -14.14 6.11 2.50
CA ASN A 98 -15.41 6.72 2.93
C ASN A 98 -15.31 8.24 2.75
N ILE A 99 -16.24 8.83 1.99
CA ILE A 99 -16.26 10.27 1.73
C ILE A 99 -17.28 10.90 2.68
N CYS A 100 -16.80 11.77 3.57
CA CYS A 100 -17.68 12.55 4.42
C CYS A 100 -18.52 13.51 3.56
N VAL A 101 -19.84 13.33 3.57
CA VAL A 101 -20.79 14.19 2.87
C VAL A 101 -21.32 15.33 3.74
N ASP A 102 -21.10 15.25 5.05
CA ASP A 102 -21.43 16.27 6.03
C ASP A 102 -20.20 16.57 6.91
N PRO A 103 -19.83 17.84 7.12
CA PRO A 103 -18.61 18.21 7.87
C PRO A 103 -18.75 18.06 9.41
N VAL A 104 -19.96 17.77 9.90
CA VAL A 104 -20.30 17.66 11.31
C VAL A 104 -20.64 16.20 11.68
N SER A 105 -21.42 15.53 10.84
CA SER A 105 -21.83 14.13 10.97
C SER A 105 -20.76 13.23 10.32
N LEU A 106 -19.73 12.91 11.10
CA LEU A 106 -18.54 12.18 10.65
C LEU A 106 -18.58 10.67 10.97
N LEU A 107 -19.76 10.04 10.95
CA LEU A 107 -19.92 8.60 11.14
C LEU A 107 -19.68 7.82 9.84
#